data_AF-A0A381X2C0-F1
#
_entry.id   AF-A0A381X2C0-F1
#
_cell.length_a   1.000
_cell.length_b   1.000
_cell.length_c   1.000
_cell.angle_alpha   90.00
_cell.angle_beta   90.00
_cell.angle_gamma   90.00
#
_symmetry.space_group_name_H-M   'P 1'
#
loop_
_entity.id
_entity.type
_entity.pdbx_description
1 polymer ?
#
loop_
_entity_poly.entity_id
_entity_poly.type
_entity_poly.pdbx_seq_one_letter_code
_entity_poly.pdbx_strand_id
1 'polypeptide(L)'
;MRNWIFNRYIILSALVVTCINAQFIKVDFTMDDRLLKNDDRQVLLPLKNEIERFFINTTWDEDWNDLGIELNVQIIFQGTATKNGKETFLAQVLFSTKTDQRFFDNSLQFYFNPGGSLYYDPVMFEPLPSFLSFYGNMILAGEIDTYQPNEGSKQYELARSIALRGSASNFSMGWSKRIQLTDDMSTNYGLRKARFAYYYGLELFEDGEIEESIKQFKKMIVGIDEVYDRMPREHYTLYFLKSHATEITQILQILRQTTMIEDLIELDPSNKDIYSKGLKDISP
;
A
#
# COMPACT_ATOMS: atom_id res chain seq x y z
N MET A 1 -50.68 -40.41 -38.78
CA MET A 1 -51.09 -39.96 -37.43
C MET A 1 -49.85 -39.40 -36.75
N ARG A 2 -49.59 -38.10 -36.84
CA ARG A 2 -50.08 -36.98 -36.00
C ARG A 2 -49.55 -37.03 -34.55
N ASN A 3 -48.86 -35.94 -34.22
CA ASN A 3 -48.56 -35.34 -32.91
C ASN A 3 -47.11 -35.54 -32.42
N TRP A 4 -46.21 -34.53 -32.46
CA TRP A 4 -46.12 -33.29 -31.65
C TRP A 4 -45.90 -33.55 -30.15
N ILE A 5 -44.73 -33.12 -29.61
CA ILE A 5 -44.55 -32.16 -28.48
C ILE A 5 -43.32 -32.43 -27.58
N PHE A 6 -42.43 -31.41 -27.60
CA PHE A 6 -41.66 -30.79 -26.50
C PHE A 6 -40.35 -31.38 -25.95
N ASN A 7 -39.27 -30.68 -26.32
CA ASN A 7 -38.48 -29.82 -25.45
C ASN A 7 -37.70 -30.46 -24.28
N ARG A 8 -36.37 -30.40 -24.35
CA ARG A 8 -35.52 -29.81 -23.30
C ARG A 8 -34.05 -29.78 -23.77
N TYR A 9 -33.66 -28.68 -24.40
CA TYR A 9 -32.27 -28.25 -24.33
C TYR A 9 -32.03 -27.77 -22.90
N ILE A 10 -31.45 -28.63 -22.06
CA ILE A 10 -30.80 -28.16 -20.83
C ILE A 10 -29.48 -27.55 -21.28
N ILE A 11 -29.50 -26.25 -21.58
CA ILE A 11 -28.28 -25.45 -21.63
C ILE A 11 -27.80 -25.38 -20.18
N LEU A 12 -26.85 -26.23 -19.83
CA LEU A 12 -26.12 -26.14 -18.58
C LEU A 12 -25.37 -24.81 -18.65
N SER A 13 -25.85 -23.80 -17.90
CA SER A 13 -25.09 -22.58 -17.70
C SER A 13 -23.76 -22.97 -17.07
N ALA A 14 -22.67 -22.86 -17.83
CA ALA A 14 -21.34 -22.92 -17.26
C ALA A 14 -21.26 -21.82 -16.20
N LEU A 15 -21.31 -22.23 -14.93
CA LEU A 15 -20.87 -21.40 -13.82
C LEU A 15 -19.38 -21.16 -14.09
N VAL A 16 -19.08 -20.07 -14.77
CA VAL A 16 -17.74 -19.50 -14.76
C VAL A 16 -17.53 -19.10 -13.31
N VAL A 17 -16.85 -19.96 -12.57
CA VAL A 17 -16.25 -19.58 -11.28
C VAL A 17 -15.17 -18.59 -11.67
N THR A 18 -15.53 -17.31 -11.77
CA THR A 18 -14.54 -16.25 -11.78
C THR A 18 -13.86 -16.36 -10.43
N CYS A 19 -12.60 -16.79 -10.41
CA CYS A 19 -11.75 -16.55 -9.26
C CYS A 19 -11.78 -15.04 -9.05
N ILE A 20 -12.51 -14.58 -8.05
CA ILE A 20 -12.40 -13.20 -7.58
C ILE A 20 -11.02 -13.17 -6.95
N ASN A 21 -10.01 -12.81 -7.75
CA ASN A 21 -8.72 -12.45 -7.20
C ASN A 21 -8.97 -11.15 -6.44
N ALA A 22 -8.73 -11.19 -5.13
CA ALA A 22 -8.77 -10.00 -4.32
C ALA A 22 -7.42 -9.29 -4.50
N GLN A 23 -7.43 -7.98 -4.75
CA GLN A 23 -6.18 -7.20 -4.76
C GLN A 23 -5.43 -7.34 -3.43
N PHE A 24 -6.18 -7.36 -2.33
CA PHE A 24 -5.66 -7.69 -1.01
C PHE A 24 -6.04 -9.14 -0.68
N ILE A 25 -5.06 -10.04 -0.79
CA ILE A 25 -5.28 -11.47 -0.53
C ILE A 25 -5.31 -11.81 0.95
N LYS A 26 -4.67 -10.97 1.78
CA LYS A 26 -4.56 -11.18 3.22
C LYS A 26 -4.46 -9.86 3.95
N VAL A 27 -5.23 -9.73 5.03
CA VAL A 27 -5.23 -8.55 5.88
C VAL A 27 -5.08 -9.01 7.33
N ASP A 28 -3.92 -8.74 7.91
CA ASP A 28 -3.63 -9.02 9.32
C ASP A 28 -3.99 -7.79 10.15
N PHE A 29 -5.15 -7.82 10.83
CA PHE A 29 -5.58 -6.73 11.70
C PHE A 29 -5.27 -6.98 13.18
N THR A 30 -4.71 -5.97 13.83
CA THR A 30 -4.47 -5.93 15.28
C THR A 30 -4.96 -4.62 15.88
N MET A 31 -5.48 -4.68 17.11
CA MET A 31 -5.89 -3.48 17.84
C MET A 31 -5.42 -3.48 19.29
N ASP A 32 -5.06 -2.30 19.78
CA ASP A 32 -4.80 -2.00 21.19
C ASP A 32 -5.89 -1.06 21.70
N ASP A 33 -6.79 -1.59 22.52
CA ASP A 33 -7.99 -0.95 23.05
C ASP A 33 -7.90 -0.64 24.56
N ARG A 34 -6.70 -0.73 25.15
CA ARG A 34 -6.48 -0.64 26.60
C ARG A 34 -6.94 0.69 27.21
N LEU A 35 -6.98 1.76 26.41
CA LEU A 35 -7.42 3.09 26.84
C LEU A 35 -8.94 3.30 26.74
N LEU A 36 -9.68 2.35 26.18
CA LEU A 36 -11.14 2.42 26.06
C LEU A 36 -11.86 1.85 27.27
N LYS A 37 -13.10 2.31 27.52
CA LYS A 37 -13.98 1.73 28.53
C LYS A 37 -14.52 0.37 28.07
N ASN A 38 -15.04 -0.43 28.99
CA ASN A 38 -15.54 -1.77 28.66
C ASN A 38 -16.69 -1.74 27.63
N ASP A 39 -17.62 -0.80 27.75
CA ASP A 39 -18.76 -0.68 26.83
C ASP A 39 -18.28 -0.32 25.41
N ASP A 40 -17.32 0.62 25.31
CA ASP A 40 -16.65 1.01 24.06
C ASP A 40 -15.97 -0.19 23.38
N ARG A 41 -15.29 -1.04 24.16
CA ARG A 41 -14.65 -2.26 23.63
C ARG A 41 -15.67 -3.26 23.09
N GLN A 42 -16.83 -3.39 23.73
CA GLN A 42 -17.90 -4.27 23.24
C GLN A 42 -18.42 -3.82 21.87
N VAL A 43 -18.54 -2.50 21.66
CA VAL A 43 -18.92 -1.92 20.36
C VAL A 43 -17.92 -2.27 19.27
N LEU A 44 -16.63 -2.38 19.58
CA LEU A 44 -15.57 -2.62 18.60
C LEU A 44 -15.27 -4.10 18.33
N LEU A 45 -15.93 -5.05 19.02
CA LEU A 45 -15.71 -6.49 18.79
C LEU A 45 -15.77 -6.93 17.32
N PRO A 46 -16.73 -6.46 16.48
CA PRO A 46 -16.77 -6.87 15.08
C PRO A 46 -15.80 -6.08 14.18
N LEU A 47 -15.15 -5.01 14.67
CA LEU A 47 -14.33 -4.10 13.87
C LEU A 47 -13.24 -4.84 13.11
N LYS A 48 -12.56 -5.79 13.76
CA LYS A 48 -11.52 -6.60 13.13
C LYS A 48 -12.03 -7.27 11.85
N ASN A 49 -13.11 -8.03 11.97
CA ASN A 49 -13.68 -8.78 10.86
C ASN A 49 -14.23 -7.84 9.77
N GLU A 50 -14.78 -6.69 10.15
CA GLU A 50 -15.27 -5.68 9.21
C GLU A 50 -14.13 -5.07 8.38
N ILE A 51 -13.00 -4.71 9.01
CA ILE A 51 -11.85 -4.14 8.30
C ILE A 51 -11.21 -5.18 7.37
N GLU A 52 -11.02 -6.41 7.85
CA GLU A 52 -10.48 -7.49 7.01
C GLU A 52 -11.38 -7.75 5.79
N ARG A 53 -12.70 -7.86 5.99
CA ARG A 53 -13.67 -8.00 4.90
C ARG A 53 -13.67 -6.81 3.95
N PHE A 54 -13.59 -5.59 4.48
CA PHE A 54 -13.59 -4.38 3.68
C PHE A 54 -12.46 -4.39 2.64
N PHE A 55 -11.23 -4.69 3.05
CA PHE A 55 -10.10 -4.70 2.13
C PHE A 55 -10.15 -5.88 1.13
N ILE A 56 -10.47 -7.09 1.62
CA ILE A 56 -10.47 -8.32 0.80
C ILE A 56 -11.62 -8.32 -0.23
N ASN A 57 -12.82 -7.86 0.15
CA ASN A 57 -14.00 -7.97 -0.71
C ASN A 57 -14.25 -6.73 -1.58
N THR A 58 -13.44 -5.67 -1.43
CA THR A 58 -13.56 -4.48 -2.27
C THR A 58 -12.89 -4.73 -3.61
N THR A 59 -13.57 -4.37 -4.70
CA THR A 59 -12.96 -4.26 -6.03
C THR A 59 -12.33 -2.86 -6.14
N TRP A 60 -11.00 -2.79 -6.03
CA TRP A 60 -10.27 -1.52 -5.99
C TRP A 60 -9.96 -0.96 -7.38
N ASP A 61 -9.57 -1.84 -8.30
CA ASP A 61 -9.26 -1.51 -9.69
C ASP A 61 -9.64 -2.70 -10.59
N GLU A 62 -10.27 -2.44 -11.74
CA GLU A 62 -10.68 -3.52 -12.66
C GLU A 62 -9.50 -4.09 -13.44
N ASP A 63 -8.50 -3.27 -13.75
CA ASP A 63 -7.33 -3.62 -14.54
C ASP A 63 -6.27 -4.32 -13.67
N TRP A 64 -6.14 -3.87 -12.41
CA TRP A 64 -5.17 -4.39 -11.44
C TRP A 64 -5.89 -5.20 -10.36
N ASN A 65 -6.43 -6.37 -10.72
CA ASN A 65 -7.26 -7.19 -9.82
C ASN A 65 -6.53 -8.36 -9.13
N ASP A 66 -5.28 -8.64 -9.50
CA ASP A 66 -4.51 -9.80 -9.06
C ASP A 66 -3.18 -9.46 -8.38
N LEU A 67 -3.05 -8.23 -7.86
CA LEU A 67 -1.81 -7.71 -7.23
C LEU A 67 -1.29 -8.54 -6.04
N GLY A 68 -2.13 -9.33 -5.36
CA GLY A 68 -1.64 -10.24 -4.32
C GLY A 68 -1.14 -9.57 -3.04
N ILE A 69 -1.66 -8.40 -2.67
CA ILE A 69 -1.12 -7.58 -1.58
C ILE A 69 -1.43 -8.21 -0.21
N GLU A 70 -0.38 -8.41 0.62
CA GLU A 70 -0.51 -8.71 2.04
C GLU A 70 -0.45 -7.41 2.87
N LEU A 71 -1.54 -7.10 3.58
CA LEU A 71 -1.65 -5.86 4.37
C LEU A 71 -1.62 -6.16 5.87
N ASN A 72 -0.80 -5.44 6.62
CA ASN A 72 -0.89 -5.35 8.07
C ASN A 72 -1.50 -4.01 8.48
N VAL A 73 -2.52 -4.07 9.34
CA VAL A 73 -3.17 -2.90 9.93
C VAL A 73 -3.11 -3.01 11.45
N GLN A 74 -2.50 -2.02 12.10
CA GLN A 74 -2.47 -1.90 13.54
C GLN A 74 -3.16 -0.62 13.99
N ILE A 75 -4.20 -0.74 14.80
CA ILE A 75 -4.92 0.39 15.40
C ILE A 75 -4.58 0.50 16.89
N ILE A 76 -4.18 1.67 17.35
CA ILE A 76 -3.96 1.96 18.76
C ILE A 76 -4.95 3.04 19.18
N PHE A 77 -5.94 2.65 19.98
CA PHE A 77 -6.98 3.57 20.45
C PHE A 77 -6.43 4.52 21.52
N GLN A 78 -6.79 5.79 21.38
CA GLN A 78 -6.37 6.87 22.27
C GLN A 78 -7.50 7.34 23.21
N GLY A 79 -8.71 6.86 23.00
CA GLY A 79 -9.90 7.21 23.79
C GLY A 79 -11.13 7.46 22.92
N THR A 80 -12.17 8.00 23.55
CA THR A 80 -13.38 8.47 22.86
C THR A 80 -13.56 9.97 22.99
N ALA A 81 -14.29 10.55 22.06
CA ALA A 81 -14.71 11.95 22.06
C ALA A 81 -16.15 12.06 21.55
N THR A 82 -16.85 13.12 21.93
CA THR A 82 -18.18 13.41 21.36
C THR A 82 -18.06 14.42 20.23
N LYS A 83 -18.63 14.11 19.07
CA LYS A 83 -18.71 15.01 17.92
C LYS A 83 -20.11 14.96 17.32
N ASN A 84 -20.74 16.12 17.19
CA ASN A 84 -22.10 16.25 16.66
C ASN A 84 -23.12 15.30 17.33
N GLY A 85 -23.02 15.15 18.66
CA GLY A 85 -23.88 14.28 19.45
C GLY A 85 -23.64 12.78 19.26
N LYS A 86 -22.63 12.36 18.49
CA LYS A 86 -22.19 10.98 18.35
C LYS A 86 -20.90 10.75 19.13
N GLU A 87 -20.80 9.60 19.77
CA GLU A 87 -19.51 9.11 20.29
C GLU A 87 -18.61 8.72 19.12
N THR A 88 -17.34 9.08 19.23
CA THR A 88 -16.31 8.86 18.23
C THR A 88 -15.07 8.30 18.89
N PHE A 89 -14.40 7.38 18.21
CA PHE A 89 -13.14 6.80 18.60
C PHE A 89 -11.99 7.63 18.01
N LEU A 90 -10.96 7.83 18.82
CA LEU A 90 -9.70 8.43 18.40
C LEU A 90 -8.62 7.36 18.36
N ALA A 91 -7.83 7.30 17.29
CA ALA A 91 -6.80 6.29 17.16
C ALA A 91 -5.59 6.74 16.35
N GLN A 92 -4.47 6.06 16.59
CA GLN A 92 -3.33 6.01 15.70
C GLN A 92 -3.40 4.73 14.89
N VAL A 93 -2.97 4.76 13.64
CA VAL A 93 -3.01 3.62 12.75
C VAL A 93 -1.69 3.46 12.02
N LEU A 94 -1.23 2.22 11.92
CA LEU A 94 -0.13 1.82 11.07
C LEU A 94 -0.66 0.90 9.97
N PHE A 95 -0.40 1.26 8.72
CA PHE A 95 -0.56 0.39 7.56
C PHE A 95 0.82 -0.03 7.06
N SER A 96 1.01 -1.30 6.73
CA SER A 96 2.26 -1.77 6.12
C SER A 96 2.05 -3.01 5.26
N THR A 97 2.74 -3.07 4.12
CA THR A 97 2.81 -4.27 3.27
C THR A 97 3.86 -5.28 3.74
N LYS A 98 4.53 -5.03 4.89
CA LYS A 98 5.73 -5.74 5.38
C LYS A 98 6.95 -5.71 4.45
N THR A 99 6.81 -5.12 3.26
CA THR A 99 7.88 -4.78 2.33
C THR A 99 8.26 -3.30 2.53
N ASP A 100 8.14 -2.48 1.49
CA ASP A 100 8.63 -1.11 1.43
C ASP A 100 7.54 -0.03 1.54
N GLN A 101 6.29 -0.42 1.80
CA GLN A 101 5.20 0.52 2.05
C GLN A 101 4.82 0.51 3.52
N ARG A 102 4.86 1.71 4.13
CA ARG A 102 4.51 1.91 5.52
C ARG A 102 3.95 3.31 5.73
N PHE A 103 2.72 3.39 6.23
CA PHE A 103 2.05 4.66 6.53
C PHE A 103 1.61 4.70 7.99
N PHE A 104 2.01 5.77 8.68
CA PHE A 104 1.59 6.03 10.05
C PHE A 104 0.67 7.25 10.10
N ASP A 105 -0.51 7.08 10.69
CA ASP A 105 -1.49 8.13 10.92
C ASP A 105 -1.77 8.26 12.41
N ASN A 106 -1.86 9.48 12.92
CA ASN A 106 -2.13 9.75 14.35
C ASN A 106 -3.40 10.56 14.59
N SER A 107 -4.28 10.61 13.61
CA SER A 107 -5.41 11.53 13.52
C SER A 107 -6.68 10.83 13.01
N LEU A 108 -6.84 9.52 13.25
CA LEU A 108 -8.07 8.82 12.94
C LEU A 108 -9.15 9.21 13.96
N GLN A 109 -10.27 9.74 13.46
CA GLN A 109 -11.49 9.99 14.22
C GLN A 109 -12.69 9.41 13.48
N PHE A 110 -13.43 8.49 14.09
CA PHE A 110 -14.59 7.86 13.46
C PHE A 110 -15.66 7.46 14.48
N TYR A 111 -16.88 7.27 14.02
CA TYR A 111 -17.92 6.57 14.78
C TYR A 111 -18.08 5.17 14.19
N PHE A 112 -18.56 4.21 14.99
CA PHE A 112 -18.73 2.83 14.53
C PHE A 112 -20.10 2.29 14.93
N ASN A 113 -20.75 1.60 13.99
CA ASN A 113 -22.01 0.93 14.21
C ASN A 113 -21.78 -0.59 14.08
N PRO A 114 -21.85 -1.37 15.18
CA PRO A 114 -21.59 -2.82 15.15
C PRO A 114 -22.54 -3.61 14.25
N GLY A 115 -23.73 -3.07 13.97
CA GLY A 115 -24.71 -3.71 13.08
C GLY A 115 -24.60 -3.28 11.61
N GLY A 116 -23.66 -2.40 11.27
CA GLY A 116 -23.43 -1.94 9.90
C GLY A 116 -22.23 -2.64 9.27
N SER A 117 -22.21 -2.68 7.94
CA SER A 117 -21.05 -3.15 7.17
C SER A 117 -20.26 -1.98 6.59
N LEU A 118 -18.94 -2.14 6.50
CA LEU A 118 -18.08 -1.18 5.81
C LEU A 118 -18.13 -1.44 4.30
N TYR A 119 -18.35 -0.39 3.50
CA TYR A 119 -18.36 -0.48 2.04
C TYR A 119 -17.48 0.60 1.42
N TYR A 120 -16.80 0.24 0.35
CA TYR A 120 -15.99 1.18 -0.42
C TYR A 120 -16.92 2.06 -1.28
N ASP A 121 -16.80 3.37 -1.11
CA ASP A 121 -17.50 4.36 -1.95
C ASP A 121 -16.52 5.49 -2.31
N PRO A 122 -16.18 5.65 -3.61
CA PRO A 122 -15.24 6.67 -4.06
C PRO A 122 -15.89 8.06 -4.19
N VAL A 123 -17.18 8.21 -3.84
CA VAL A 123 -17.93 9.48 -3.94
C VAL A 123 -18.46 9.92 -2.59
N MET A 124 -19.08 9.03 -1.82
CA MET A 124 -19.63 9.33 -0.50
C MET A 124 -18.54 9.28 0.58
N PHE A 125 -18.52 10.28 1.46
CA PHE A 125 -17.62 10.30 2.60
C PHE A 125 -18.27 9.68 3.84
N GLU A 126 -17.65 8.64 4.38
CA GLU A 126 -17.94 8.06 5.69
C GLU A 126 -16.64 7.89 6.48
N PRO A 127 -16.54 8.32 7.76
CA PRO A 127 -15.24 8.53 8.41
C PRO A 127 -14.30 7.32 8.41
N LEU A 128 -14.80 6.14 8.77
CA LEU A 128 -13.98 4.92 8.79
C LEU A 128 -13.78 4.32 7.38
N PRO A 129 -14.83 4.02 6.59
CA PRO A 129 -14.65 3.50 5.24
C PRO A 129 -13.75 4.39 4.37
N SER A 130 -13.98 5.71 4.35
CA SER A 130 -13.14 6.64 3.58
C SER A 130 -11.69 6.70 4.07
N PHE A 131 -11.44 6.57 5.37
CA PHE A 131 -10.08 6.49 5.89
C PHE A 131 -9.35 5.22 5.43
N LEU A 132 -10.04 4.07 5.44
CA LEU A 132 -9.49 2.81 4.95
C LEU A 132 -9.32 2.84 3.42
N SER A 133 -10.29 3.40 2.69
CA SER A 133 -10.20 3.66 1.25
C SER A 133 -8.98 4.51 0.92
N PHE A 134 -8.74 5.59 1.66
CA PHE A 134 -7.59 6.46 1.44
C PHE A 134 -6.29 5.66 1.47
N TYR A 135 -6.01 4.93 2.55
CA TYR A 135 -4.78 4.15 2.67
C TYR A 135 -4.73 2.93 1.74
N GLY A 136 -5.87 2.31 1.43
CA GLY A 136 -5.94 1.27 0.41
C GLY A 136 -5.47 1.79 -0.95
N ASN A 137 -6.02 2.91 -1.42
CA ASN A 137 -5.60 3.52 -2.70
C ASN A 137 -4.13 3.97 -2.67
N MET A 138 -3.63 4.49 -1.54
CA MET A 138 -2.20 4.84 -1.40
C MET A 138 -1.29 3.63 -1.56
N ILE A 139 -1.67 2.48 -1.01
CA ILE A 139 -0.90 1.22 -1.12
C ILE A 139 -1.00 0.65 -2.53
N LEU A 140 -2.20 0.60 -3.11
CA LEU A 140 -2.38 0.17 -4.50
C LEU A 140 -1.56 1.04 -5.46
N ALA A 141 -1.52 2.35 -5.26
CA ALA A 141 -0.75 3.23 -6.12
C ALA A 141 0.74 2.84 -6.14
N GLY A 142 1.32 2.59 -4.96
CA GLY A 142 2.71 2.15 -4.83
C GLY A 142 2.96 0.78 -5.43
N GLU A 143 1.99 -0.13 -5.31
CA GLU A 143 2.09 -1.49 -5.87
C GLU A 143 1.98 -1.48 -7.39
N ILE A 144 0.99 -0.78 -7.96
CA ILE A 144 0.81 -0.68 -9.42
C ILE A 144 2.05 -0.09 -10.10
N ASP A 145 2.69 0.89 -9.45
CA ASP A 145 3.92 1.50 -9.97
C ASP A 145 5.10 0.51 -10.06
N THR A 146 5.07 -0.64 -9.39
CA THR A 146 6.12 -1.68 -9.52
C THR A 146 5.99 -2.46 -10.82
N TYR A 147 4.77 -2.55 -11.39
CA TYR A 147 4.49 -3.28 -12.62
C TYR A 147 4.53 -2.38 -13.85
N GLN A 148 4.01 -1.15 -13.75
CA GLN A 148 4.02 -0.20 -14.87
C GLN A 148 4.34 1.23 -14.40
N PRO A 149 5.31 1.91 -15.03
CA PRO A 149 5.76 3.22 -14.57
C PRO A 149 4.63 4.26 -14.51
N ASN A 150 4.40 4.80 -13.32
CA ASN A 150 3.44 5.85 -13.02
C ASN A 150 1.94 5.48 -13.19
N GLU A 151 1.58 4.23 -13.43
CA GLU A 151 0.16 3.82 -13.53
C GLU A 151 -0.60 3.95 -12.21
N GLY A 152 0.11 3.96 -11.07
CA GLY A 152 -0.48 4.23 -9.76
C GLY A 152 -1.08 5.65 -9.62
N SER A 153 -0.88 6.53 -10.60
CA SER A 153 -1.39 7.91 -10.58
C SER A 153 -2.91 7.97 -10.45
N LYS A 154 -3.64 7.04 -11.08
CA LYS A 154 -5.11 6.91 -10.93
C LYS A 154 -5.50 6.74 -9.47
N GLN A 155 -4.77 5.90 -8.73
CA GLN A 155 -5.05 5.60 -7.34
C GLN A 155 -4.66 6.74 -6.40
N TYR A 156 -3.57 7.44 -6.69
CA TYR A 156 -3.26 8.69 -5.99
C TYR A 156 -4.36 9.76 -6.18
N GLU A 157 -4.95 9.91 -7.36
CA GLU A 157 -6.06 10.85 -7.58
C GLU A 157 -7.34 10.46 -6.80
N LEU A 158 -7.62 9.16 -6.70
CA LEU A 158 -8.73 8.65 -5.89
C LEU A 158 -8.49 8.93 -4.40
N ALA A 159 -7.27 8.65 -3.89
CA ALA A 159 -6.87 9.00 -2.53
C ALA A 159 -6.99 10.50 -2.25
N ARG A 160 -6.53 11.36 -3.17
CA ARG A 160 -6.65 12.82 -3.07
C ARG A 160 -8.10 13.26 -3.00
N SER A 161 -8.95 12.71 -3.87
CA SER A 161 -10.39 13.01 -3.90
C SER A 161 -11.08 12.65 -2.59
N ILE A 162 -10.76 11.48 -2.02
CA ILE A 162 -11.22 11.06 -0.70
C ILE A 162 -10.74 12.04 0.37
N ALA A 163 -9.47 12.43 0.32
CA ALA A 163 -8.87 13.30 1.32
C ALA A 163 -9.47 14.72 1.31
N LEU A 164 -9.75 15.27 0.12
CA LEU A 164 -10.45 16.54 -0.05
C LEU A 164 -11.86 16.50 0.54
N ARG A 165 -12.62 15.43 0.28
CA ARG A 165 -13.96 15.26 0.89
C ARG A 165 -13.88 15.13 2.41
N GLY A 166 -12.92 14.38 2.93
CA GLY A 166 -12.69 14.26 4.36
C GLY A 166 -12.35 15.61 5.00
N SER A 167 -11.52 16.42 4.34
CA SER A 167 -11.17 17.78 4.78
C SER A 167 -12.39 18.71 4.85
N ALA A 168 -13.31 18.60 3.88
CA ALA A 168 -14.56 19.36 3.84
C ALA A 168 -15.66 18.81 4.78
N SER A 169 -15.45 17.63 5.37
CA SER A 169 -16.45 16.97 6.19
C SER A 169 -16.47 17.46 7.65
N ASN A 170 -17.48 17.02 8.39
CA ASN A 170 -17.52 17.17 9.84
C ASN A 170 -16.45 16.33 10.58
N PHE A 171 -15.67 15.51 9.90
CA PHE A 171 -14.59 14.66 10.43
C PHE A 171 -13.21 15.05 9.85
N SER A 172 -12.98 16.36 9.65
CA SER A 172 -11.78 16.93 9.02
C SER A 172 -10.42 16.70 9.71
N MET A 173 -10.40 16.06 10.89
CA MET A 173 -9.16 15.81 11.64
C MET A 173 -8.16 14.98 10.81
N GLY A 174 -6.94 15.50 10.65
CA GLY A 174 -5.86 14.84 9.92
C GLY A 174 -5.94 14.88 8.39
N TRP A 175 -7.08 15.24 7.80
CA TRP A 175 -7.26 15.14 6.34
C TRP A 175 -6.39 16.10 5.53
N SER A 176 -6.05 17.28 6.05
CA SER A 176 -5.07 18.16 5.41
C SER A 176 -3.68 17.52 5.29
N LYS A 177 -3.27 16.72 6.30
CA LYS A 177 -2.01 15.95 6.24
C LYS A 177 -2.10 14.81 5.23
N ARG A 178 -3.27 14.18 5.09
CA ARG A 178 -3.52 13.12 4.09
C ARG A 178 -3.50 13.65 2.65
N ILE A 179 -4.00 14.87 2.43
CA ILE A 179 -3.84 15.59 1.15
C ILE A 179 -2.35 15.79 0.86
N GLN A 180 -1.61 16.40 1.80
CA GLN A 180 -0.17 16.61 1.65
C GLN A 180 0.58 15.30 1.38
N LEU A 181 0.28 14.24 2.13
CA LEU A 181 0.86 12.91 1.92
C LEU A 181 0.61 12.39 0.50
N THR A 182 -0.58 12.61 -0.05
CA THR A 182 -0.89 12.18 -1.42
C THR A 182 -0.09 12.98 -2.44
N ASP A 183 0.06 14.28 -2.24
CA ASP A 183 0.86 15.14 -3.10
C ASP A 183 2.34 14.77 -3.04
N ASP A 184 2.88 14.57 -1.84
CA ASP A 184 4.25 14.14 -1.62
C ASP A 184 4.53 12.80 -2.33
N MET A 185 3.66 11.80 -2.16
CA MET A 185 3.85 10.48 -2.77
C MET A 185 3.66 10.46 -4.29
N SER A 186 2.61 11.13 -4.79
CA SER A 186 2.30 11.13 -6.23
C SER A 186 3.32 11.90 -7.07
N THR A 187 3.92 12.95 -6.49
CA THR A 187 4.93 13.80 -7.15
C THR A 187 6.37 13.34 -6.91
N ASN A 188 6.59 12.34 -6.05
CA ASN A 188 7.90 11.71 -5.84
C ASN A 188 8.25 10.77 -7.01
N TYR A 189 8.40 11.33 -8.21
CA TYR A 189 8.74 10.59 -9.43
C TYR A 189 10.06 9.81 -9.32
N GLY A 190 11.00 10.30 -8.52
CA GLY A 190 12.27 9.60 -8.26
C GLY A 190 12.04 8.28 -7.53
N LEU A 191 11.27 8.28 -6.44
CA LEU A 191 10.88 7.04 -5.73
C LEU A 191 10.05 6.11 -6.60
N ARG A 192 9.07 6.63 -7.34
CA ARG A 192 8.20 5.83 -8.22
C ARG A 192 9.04 5.12 -9.30
N LYS A 193 9.99 5.84 -9.92
CA LYS A 193 10.97 5.27 -10.85
C LYS A 193 11.87 4.24 -10.19
N ALA A 194 12.37 4.52 -8.98
CA ALA A 194 13.26 3.63 -8.26
C ALA A 194 12.57 2.30 -7.90
N ARG A 195 11.31 2.35 -7.44
CA ARG A 195 10.50 1.15 -7.17
C ARG A 195 10.31 0.30 -8.41
N PHE A 196 9.81 0.87 -9.51
CA PHE A 196 9.65 0.15 -10.77
C PHE A 196 10.95 -0.54 -11.19
N ALA A 197 12.05 0.22 -11.24
CA ALA A 197 13.33 -0.27 -11.69
C ALA A 197 13.94 -1.33 -10.76
N TYR A 198 13.67 -1.25 -9.46
CA TYR A 198 14.09 -2.28 -8.51
C TYR A 198 13.39 -3.62 -8.75
N TYR A 199 12.06 -3.64 -8.73
CA TYR A 199 11.30 -4.88 -8.87
C TYR A 199 11.48 -5.51 -10.25
N TYR A 200 11.47 -4.70 -11.32
CA TYR A 200 11.74 -5.21 -12.65
C TYR A 200 13.20 -5.68 -12.81
N GLY A 201 14.15 -5.00 -12.16
CA GLY A 201 15.54 -5.45 -12.12
C GLY A 201 15.74 -6.78 -11.38
N LEU A 202 14.95 -7.03 -10.34
CA LEU A 202 14.92 -8.28 -9.60
C LEU A 202 14.37 -9.43 -10.46
N GLU A 203 13.23 -9.23 -11.12
CA GLU A 203 12.64 -10.22 -12.04
C GLU A 203 13.63 -10.61 -13.15
N LEU A 204 14.23 -9.62 -13.81
CA LEU A 204 15.25 -9.85 -14.84
C LEU A 204 16.49 -10.58 -14.29
N PHE A 205 16.87 -10.32 -13.03
CA PHE A 205 17.97 -11.04 -12.39
C PHE A 205 17.64 -12.51 -12.17
N GLU A 206 16.44 -12.80 -11.68
CA GLU A 206 15.93 -14.15 -11.43
C GLU A 206 15.79 -14.95 -12.74
N ASP A 207 15.38 -14.30 -13.82
CA ASP A 207 15.27 -14.88 -15.16
C ASP A 207 16.64 -15.04 -15.87
N GLY A 208 17.71 -14.52 -15.29
CA GLY A 208 19.07 -14.60 -15.84
C GLY A 208 19.37 -13.56 -16.94
N GLU A 209 18.52 -12.55 -17.11
CA GLU A 209 18.72 -11.41 -18.01
C GLU A 209 19.66 -10.35 -17.40
N ILE A 210 20.90 -10.78 -17.13
CA ILE A 210 21.89 -10.04 -16.34
C ILE A 210 22.14 -8.60 -16.82
N GLU A 211 22.31 -8.39 -18.13
CA GLU A 211 22.62 -7.04 -18.65
C GLU A 211 21.45 -6.08 -18.47
N GLU A 212 20.22 -6.54 -18.71
CA GLU A 212 19.01 -5.72 -18.54
C GLU A 212 18.73 -5.46 -17.06
N SER A 213 18.95 -6.44 -16.19
CA SER A 213 18.87 -6.27 -14.74
C SER A 213 19.80 -5.16 -14.23
N ILE A 214 21.07 -5.16 -14.65
CA ILE A 214 22.05 -4.09 -14.32
C ILE A 214 21.55 -2.72 -14.81
N LYS A 215 20.97 -2.65 -16.02
CA LYS A 215 20.40 -1.40 -16.55
C LYS A 215 19.25 -0.89 -15.68
N GLN A 216 18.40 -1.77 -15.16
CA GLN A 216 17.32 -1.37 -14.26
C GLN A 216 17.85 -0.92 -12.90
N PHE A 217 18.79 -1.63 -12.27
CA PHE A 217 19.38 -1.15 -11.01
C PHE A 217 20.11 0.19 -11.16
N LYS A 218 20.71 0.47 -12.32
CA LYS A 218 21.23 1.81 -12.62
C LYS A 218 20.13 2.86 -12.66
N LYS A 219 18.99 2.57 -13.30
CA LYS A 219 17.82 3.48 -13.32
C LYS A 219 17.22 3.67 -11.92
N MET A 220 17.26 2.64 -11.07
CA MET A 220 16.88 2.74 -9.67
C MET A 220 17.74 3.79 -8.97
N ILE A 221 19.06 3.68 -9.06
CA ILE A 221 19.99 4.65 -8.46
C ILE A 221 19.73 6.08 -8.95
N VAL A 222 19.52 6.26 -10.27
CA VAL A 222 19.13 7.57 -10.83
C VAL A 222 17.82 8.10 -10.23
N GLY A 223 16.83 7.23 -10.02
CA GLY A 223 15.59 7.62 -9.35
C GLY A 223 15.81 8.06 -7.90
N ILE A 224 16.68 7.37 -7.16
CA ILE A 224 17.05 7.74 -5.79
C ILE A 224 17.80 9.07 -5.75
N ASP A 225 18.75 9.28 -6.66
CA ASP A 225 19.53 10.51 -6.81
C ASP A 225 18.61 11.72 -7.08
N GLU A 226 17.60 11.56 -7.95
CA GLU A 226 16.58 12.59 -8.20
C GLU A 226 15.79 12.98 -6.95
N VAL A 227 15.54 12.04 -6.04
CA VAL A 227 14.93 12.36 -4.74
C VAL A 227 15.95 13.03 -3.84
N TYR A 228 17.17 12.51 -3.79
CA TYR A 228 18.24 13.00 -2.93
C TYR A 228 18.53 14.48 -3.21
N ASP A 229 18.64 14.88 -4.48
CA ASP A 229 18.86 16.27 -4.88
C ASP A 229 17.77 17.24 -4.40
N ARG A 230 16.52 16.77 -4.31
CA ARG A 230 15.38 17.58 -3.85
C ARG A 230 15.23 17.57 -2.34
N MET A 231 15.33 16.38 -1.74
CA MET A 231 15.11 16.12 -0.33
C MET A 231 15.91 14.87 0.11
N PRO A 232 17.18 15.03 0.54
CA PRO A 232 18.06 13.92 0.93
C PRO A 232 17.54 13.00 2.03
N ARG A 233 16.58 13.48 2.82
CA ARG A 233 15.99 12.78 3.96
C ARG A 233 14.49 12.52 3.75
N GLU A 234 14.07 12.36 2.50
CA GLU A 234 12.69 11.97 2.17
C GLU A 234 12.38 10.63 2.82
N HIS A 235 11.30 10.58 3.61
CA HIS A 235 11.02 9.50 4.54
C HIS A 235 10.74 8.17 3.81
N TYR A 236 9.94 8.22 2.74
CA TYR A 236 9.45 7.02 2.07
C TYR A 236 10.54 6.38 1.19
N THR A 237 11.39 7.19 0.56
CA THR A 237 12.57 6.71 -0.16
C THR A 237 13.58 6.04 0.78
N LEU A 238 13.85 6.63 1.95
CA LEU A 238 14.73 6.00 2.93
C LEU A 238 14.13 4.70 3.49
N TYR A 239 12.81 4.62 3.66
CA TYR A 239 12.16 3.38 4.09
C TYR A 239 12.23 2.29 3.01
N PHE A 240 12.06 2.65 1.74
CA PHE A 240 12.25 1.76 0.60
C PHE A 240 13.68 1.19 0.58
N LEU A 241 14.69 2.05 0.63
CA LEU A 241 16.09 1.62 0.66
C LEU A 241 16.40 0.73 1.86
N LYS A 242 15.92 1.09 3.06
CA LYS A 242 16.10 0.26 4.25
C LYS A 242 15.49 -1.14 4.10
N SER A 243 14.33 -1.24 3.46
CA SER A 243 13.62 -2.51 3.31
C SER A 243 14.35 -3.46 2.37
N HIS A 244 15.05 -2.91 1.37
CA HIS A 244 15.70 -3.66 0.30
C HIS A 244 17.24 -3.69 0.39
N ALA A 245 17.84 -2.98 1.34
CA ALA A 245 19.29 -2.76 1.44
C ALA A 245 20.10 -4.07 1.40
N THR A 246 19.63 -5.12 2.06
CA THR A 246 20.36 -6.39 2.11
C THR A 246 20.31 -7.12 0.77
N GLU A 247 19.13 -7.24 0.16
CA GLU A 247 18.91 -7.92 -1.11
C GLU A 247 19.64 -7.21 -2.25
N ILE A 248 19.47 -5.89 -2.38
CA ILE A 248 20.16 -5.13 -3.44
C ILE A 248 21.68 -5.21 -3.31
N THR A 249 22.22 -5.18 -2.08
CA THR A 249 23.67 -5.32 -1.86
C THR A 249 24.17 -6.68 -2.34
N GLN A 250 23.46 -7.75 -2.00
CA GLN A 250 23.84 -9.11 -2.40
C GLN A 250 23.78 -9.29 -3.92
N ILE A 251 22.73 -8.79 -4.56
CA ILE A 251 22.57 -8.85 -6.02
C ILE A 251 23.69 -8.06 -6.70
N LEU A 252 23.92 -6.81 -6.30
CA LEU A 252 24.98 -5.99 -6.91
C LEU A 252 26.39 -6.57 -6.68
N GLN A 253 26.61 -7.25 -5.55
CA GLN A 253 27.85 -7.98 -5.30
C GLN A 253 28.01 -9.16 -6.27
N ILE A 254 26.99 -9.99 -6.46
CA ILE A 254 26.98 -11.09 -7.44
C ILE A 254 27.26 -10.55 -8.85
N LEU A 255 26.63 -9.43 -9.20
CA LEU A 255 26.77 -8.74 -10.48
C LEU A 255 28.08 -7.94 -10.62
N ARG A 256 28.92 -7.90 -9.58
CA ARG A 256 30.19 -7.15 -9.53
C ARG A 256 30.03 -5.65 -9.79
N GLN A 257 28.91 -5.06 -9.39
CA GLN A 257 28.59 -3.63 -9.58
C GLN A 257 29.06 -2.79 -8.37
N THR A 258 30.37 -2.68 -8.18
CA THR A 258 30.95 -1.97 -7.01
C THR A 258 30.61 -0.48 -6.99
N THR A 259 30.60 0.17 -8.14
CA THR A 259 30.28 1.60 -8.24
C THR A 259 28.85 1.88 -7.78
N MET A 260 27.91 0.99 -8.10
CA MET A 260 26.52 1.11 -7.65
C MET A 260 26.40 0.94 -6.13
N ILE A 261 27.21 0.06 -5.52
CA ILE A 261 27.26 -0.09 -4.07
C ILE A 261 27.84 1.16 -3.41
N GLU A 262 28.87 1.77 -4.01
CA GLU A 262 29.44 3.04 -3.56
C GLU A 262 28.40 4.17 -3.64
N ASP A 263 27.66 4.28 -4.75
CA ASP A 263 26.55 5.24 -4.91
C ASP A 263 25.50 5.08 -3.79
N LEU A 264 25.11 3.84 -3.46
CA LEU A 264 24.16 3.56 -2.37
C LEU A 264 24.70 3.97 -0.98
N ILE A 265 26.01 3.85 -0.75
CA ILE A 265 26.63 4.31 0.50
C ILE A 265 26.53 5.84 0.64
N GLU A 266 26.66 6.56 -0.46
CA GLU A 266 26.56 8.03 -0.49
C GLU A 266 25.11 8.49 -0.35
N LEU A 267 24.20 7.89 -1.11
CA LEU A 267 22.77 8.26 -1.16
C LEU A 267 22.00 7.84 0.10
N ASP A 268 22.40 6.72 0.74
CA ASP A 268 21.77 6.20 1.95
C ASP A 268 22.81 5.83 3.03
N PRO A 269 23.38 6.85 3.69
CA PRO A 269 24.39 6.64 4.72
C PRO A 269 23.84 5.88 5.94
N SER A 270 22.51 5.78 6.11
CA SER A 270 21.90 5.10 7.25
C SER A 270 22.05 3.58 7.18
N ASN A 271 22.18 3.02 5.96
CA ASN A 271 22.40 1.59 5.72
C ASN A 271 23.81 1.28 5.23
N LYS A 272 24.76 2.22 5.37
CA LYS A 272 26.17 2.08 4.95
C LYS A 272 26.81 0.77 5.37
N ASP A 273 26.57 0.31 6.60
CA ASP A 273 27.17 -0.93 7.12
C ASP A 273 26.69 -2.18 6.38
N ILE A 274 25.48 -2.14 5.80
CA ILE A 274 24.94 -3.21 4.94
C ILE A 274 25.64 -3.15 3.59
N TYR A 275 25.59 -2.01 2.91
CA TYR A 275 26.21 -1.82 1.58
C TYR A 275 27.71 -2.14 1.58
N SER A 276 28.44 -1.69 2.61
CA SER A 276 29.88 -1.89 2.74
C SER A 276 30.28 -3.37 2.85
N LYS A 277 29.37 -4.30 3.15
CA LYS A 277 29.64 -5.74 3.11
C LYS A 277 29.82 -6.24 1.69
N GLY A 278 29.04 -5.71 0.74
CA GLY A 278 29.12 -6.07 -0.68
C GLY A 278 30.45 -5.72 -1.34
N LEU A 279 31.23 -4.79 -0.75
CA LEU A 279 32.56 -4.42 -1.23
C LEU A 279 33.70 -5.33 -0.74
N LYS A 280 33.47 -6.15 0.30
CA LYS A 280 34.54 -6.87 1.01
C LYS A 280 34.94 -8.21 0.38
N ASP A 281 34.10 -8.77 -0.48
CA ASP A 281 34.24 -10.14 -1.01
C ASP A 281 34.78 -10.20 -2.46
N ILE A 282 35.53 -9.17 -2.87
CA ILE A 282 36.14 -9.06 -4.21
C ILE A 282 37.60 -9.50 -4.19
N SER A 283 38.01 -10.31 -3.21
CA SER A 283 39.34 -10.92 -3.23
C SER A 283 39.34 -12.11 -4.21
N PRO A 284 40.28 -12.16 -5.18
CA PRO A 284 40.35 -13.19 -6.22
C PRO A 284 40.61 -14.60 -5.68
#